data_AF-A0A814RS31-F1
#
_entry.id   AF-A0A814RS31-F1
#
_cell.length_a   1.000
_cell.length_b   1.000
_cell.length_c   1.000
_cell.angle_alpha   90.00
_cell.angle_beta   90.00
_cell.angle_gamma   90.00
#
_symmetry.space_group_name_H-M   'P 1'
#
loop_
_entity.id
_entity.type
_entity.pdbx_description
1 polymer ?
#
loop_
_entity_poly.entity_id
_entity_poly.type
_entity_poly.pdbx_seq_one_letter_code
_entity_poly.pdbx_strand_id
1 'polypeptide(L)'
;MNSLIQTDMILNNSIPWRAAIDRLKFQKRSCTTFIPKETDKECCVCNYIHPKSDVPHANEVWSCKMHTKQEVTDCYGILHQSTSPYLRCDVETDLEQLCFVLLGVWGMAIPGLIMRMIGDIDTTPNIKIEKELLQSISDAAVASDAWIITNGYKEESISELVGEVMYNCQMNNSHINFSAIAVGKWGNIHNCHKLEQRNHNTPLTIQKGHGRYKLELNHTEYIFFDDGTCDSLDTGEFASNFVRQISSGARGDLTPGFILLLIHTIYCSFK
;
A
#
# COMPACT_ATOMS: atom_id res chain seq x y z
N MET A 1 -19.59 -6.33 -30.43
CA MET A 1 -20.39 -6.43 -29.18
C MET A 1 -20.16 -7.72 -28.39
N ASN A 2 -19.46 -8.75 -28.92
CA ASN A 2 -19.21 -10.00 -28.20
C ASN A 2 -17.79 -10.17 -27.61
N SER A 3 -16.85 -9.24 -27.84
CA SER A 3 -15.48 -9.37 -27.32
C SER A 3 -15.31 -8.83 -25.90
N LEU A 4 -16.10 -7.84 -25.49
CA LEU A 4 -15.98 -7.19 -24.17
C LEU A 4 -16.62 -8.02 -23.04
N ILE A 5 -17.74 -8.70 -23.32
CA ILE A 5 -18.44 -9.55 -22.33
C ILE A 5 -17.62 -10.81 -22.01
N GLN A 6 -16.81 -11.30 -22.97
CA GLN A 6 -16.02 -12.52 -22.80
C GLN A 6 -14.74 -12.28 -21.97
N THR A 7 -14.16 -11.08 -22.04
CA THR A 7 -13.06 -10.65 -21.15
C THR A 7 -13.51 -10.43 -19.71
N ASP A 8 -14.72 -9.89 -19.51
CA ASP A 8 -15.26 -9.62 -18.16
C ASP A 8 -15.60 -10.90 -17.37
N MET A 9 -15.94 -11.99 -18.06
CA MET A 9 -16.23 -13.28 -17.42
C MET A 9 -14.96 -14.08 -17.04
N ILE A 10 -13.85 -13.89 -17.75
CA ILE A 10 -12.58 -14.61 -17.51
C ILE A 10 -11.77 -13.95 -16.37
N LEU A 11 -11.93 -12.64 -16.15
CA LEU A 11 -11.24 -11.91 -15.08
C LEU A 11 -11.92 -12.03 -13.72
N ASN A 12 -13.23 -12.29 -13.65
CA ASN A 12 -13.97 -12.12 -12.40
C ASN A 12 -14.14 -13.37 -11.52
N ASN A 13 -13.98 -14.59 -12.04
CA ASN A 13 -14.15 -15.83 -11.26
C ASN A 13 -12.98 -16.83 -11.32
N SER A 14 -11.86 -16.49 -11.99
CA SER A 14 -10.76 -17.41 -12.26
C SER A 14 -9.39 -16.79 -12.05
N ILE A 15 -9.24 -15.99 -10.99
CA ILE A 15 -7.93 -15.52 -10.54
C ILE A 15 -7.50 -16.45 -9.38
N PRO A 16 -6.59 -17.43 -9.61
CA PRO A 16 -6.21 -18.41 -8.59
C PRO A 16 -5.72 -17.77 -7.28
N TRP A 17 -5.10 -16.59 -7.39
CA TRP A 17 -4.56 -15.86 -6.25
C TRP A 17 -5.66 -15.30 -5.33
N ARG A 18 -6.85 -14.93 -5.83
CA ARG A 18 -7.97 -14.46 -4.98
C ARG A 18 -8.43 -15.54 -4.01
N ALA A 19 -8.58 -16.78 -4.51
CA ALA A 19 -8.92 -17.93 -3.68
C ALA A 19 -7.83 -18.23 -2.63
N ALA A 20 -6.57 -17.92 -2.92
CA ALA A 20 -5.50 -18.03 -1.94
C ALA A 20 -5.66 -16.98 -0.83
N ILE A 21 -5.95 -15.72 -1.17
CA ILE A 21 -6.23 -14.66 -0.18
C ILE A 21 -7.45 -15.01 0.69
N ASP A 22 -8.52 -15.54 0.10
CA ASP A 22 -9.69 -16.00 0.86
C ASP A 22 -9.35 -17.07 1.91
N ARG A 23 -8.41 -17.98 1.58
CA ARG A 23 -7.94 -19.02 2.52
C ARG A 23 -7.08 -18.45 3.65
N LEU A 24 -6.34 -17.37 3.38
CA LEU A 24 -5.48 -16.71 4.37
C LEU A 24 -6.27 -15.89 5.40
N LYS A 25 -7.52 -15.52 5.09
CA LYS A 25 -8.45 -14.83 6.01
C LYS A 25 -7.84 -13.59 6.66
N PHE A 26 -7.14 -12.77 5.88
CA PHE A 26 -6.69 -11.46 6.33
C PHE A 26 -7.85 -10.67 6.94
N GLN A 27 -7.55 -9.88 7.96
CA GLN A 27 -8.55 -9.05 8.64
C GLN A 27 -8.43 -7.59 8.19
N LYS A 28 -9.48 -6.81 8.42
CA LYS A 28 -9.51 -5.34 8.34
C LYS A 28 -10.11 -4.80 9.63
N ARG A 29 -9.90 -3.51 9.93
CA ARG A 29 -10.43 -2.88 11.15
C ARG A 29 -11.50 -1.85 10.84
N SER A 30 -12.39 -1.67 11.81
CA SER A 30 -13.32 -0.54 11.82
C SER A 30 -13.51 -0.05 13.25
N CYS A 31 -13.52 1.27 13.43
CA CYS A 31 -13.76 1.88 14.73
C CYS A 31 -15.19 1.57 15.20
N THR A 32 -15.32 1.10 16.43
CA THR A 32 -16.61 0.75 17.06
C THR A 32 -16.96 1.65 18.22
N THR A 33 -15.96 2.31 18.82
CA THR A 33 -16.14 3.13 20.02
C THR A 33 -15.93 4.60 19.69
N PHE A 34 -16.95 5.42 19.94
CA PHE A 34 -16.85 6.87 19.75
C PHE A 34 -16.09 7.50 20.92
N ILE A 35 -14.87 7.95 20.64
CA ILE A 35 -14.08 8.76 21.57
C ILE A 35 -14.02 10.18 20.99
N PRO A 36 -14.62 11.18 21.65
CA PRO A 36 -14.61 12.56 21.15
C PRO A 36 -13.19 13.12 21.10
N LYS A 37 -12.88 13.94 20.10
CA LYS A 37 -11.65 14.73 20.10
C LYS A 37 -11.71 15.84 21.14
N GLU A 38 -10.54 16.23 21.63
CA GLU A 38 -10.42 17.42 22.49
C GLU A 38 -10.83 18.72 21.77
N THR A 39 -10.52 18.82 20.47
CA THR A 39 -10.79 20.00 19.64
C THR A 39 -12.22 20.06 19.11
N ASP A 40 -12.88 18.92 18.92
CA ASP A 40 -14.23 18.83 18.40
C ASP A 40 -14.94 17.59 18.98
N LYS A 41 -15.87 17.83 19.90
CA LYS A 41 -16.64 16.78 20.59
C LYS A 41 -17.67 16.08 19.70
N GLU A 42 -17.94 16.63 18.52
CA GLU A 42 -18.81 16.01 17.52
C GLU A 42 -18.03 15.01 16.64
N CYS A 43 -16.70 15.08 16.62
CA CYS A 43 -15.84 14.19 15.86
C CYS A 43 -15.20 13.11 16.74
N CYS A 44 -15.19 11.87 16.26
CA CYS A 44 -14.41 10.80 16.86
C CYS A 44 -12.90 10.98 16.57
N VAL A 45 -12.03 10.54 17.49
CA VAL A 45 -10.57 10.50 17.31
C VAL A 45 -10.16 9.69 16.08
N CYS A 46 -10.95 8.68 15.68
CA CYS A 46 -10.67 7.87 14.50
C CYS A 46 -10.91 8.60 13.16
N ASN A 47 -11.47 9.82 13.19
CA ASN A 47 -11.86 10.65 12.04
C ASN A 47 -12.97 10.08 11.13
N TYR A 48 -13.41 8.83 11.31
CA TYR A 48 -14.56 8.28 10.60
C TYR A 48 -15.87 8.82 11.15
N ILE A 49 -16.87 8.94 10.28
CA ILE A 49 -18.24 9.27 10.68
C ILE A 49 -18.93 7.98 11.09
N HIS A 50 -19.28 7.85 12.37
CA HIS A 50 -20.04 6.73 12.90
C HIS A 50 -20.90 7.16 14.10
N PRO A 51 -21.90 6.37 14.52
CA PRO A 51 -22.77 6.71 15.64
C PRO A 51 -21.96 6.97 16.92
N LYS A 52 -22.44 7.94 17.72
CA LYS A 52 -21.95 8.14 19.09
C LYS A 52 -22.41 6.96 19.95
N SER A 53 -21.52 6.47 20.81
CA SER A 53 -21.89 5.49 21.84
C SER A 53 -22.83 6.15 22.84
N ASP A 54 -23.85 5.41 23.31
CA ASP A 54 -24.70 5.83 24.44
C ASP A 54 -23.90 5.93 25.75
N VAL A 55 -22.75 5.24 25.81
CA VAL A 55 -21.84 5.24 26.95
C VAL A 55 -20.77 6.32 26.76
N PRO A 56 -20.56 7.22 27.73
CA PRO A 56 -19.52 8.25 27.63
C PRO A 56 -18.11 7.65 27.79
N HIS A 57 -17.32 7.66 26.71
CA HIS A 57 -15.89 7.27 26.71
C HIS A 57 -14.94 8.47 26.70
N ALA A 58 -15.39 9.63 27.21
CA ALA A 58 -14.68 10.91 27.08
C ALA A 58 -13.29 10.98 27.78
N ASN A 59 -12.99 10.03 28.67
CA ASN A 59 -11.72 9.96 29.40
C ASN A 59 -10.82 8.80 28.95
N GLU A 60 -11.22 8.03 27.94
CA GLU A 60 -10.45 6.89 27.45
C GLU A 60 -9.45 7.32 26.37
N VAL A 61 -8.25 6.75 26.39
CA VAL A 61 -7.25 6.94 25.34
C VAL A 61 -7.55 5.96 24.21
N TRP A 62 -7.86 6.51 23.02
CA TRP A 62 -8.16 5.68 21.85
C TRP A 62 -6.96 4.79 21.48
N SER A 63 -7.26 3.55 21.12
CA SER A 63 -6.31 2.56 20.63
C SER A 63 -7.02 1.58 19.70
N CYS A 64 -6.32 1.12 18.66
CA CYS A 64 -6.89 0.18 17.71
C CYS A 64 -7.35 -1.12 18.41
N LYS A 65 -6.60 -1.62 19.40
CA LYS A 65 -6.93 -2.86 20.12
C LYS A 65 -8.26 -2.83 20.86
N MET A 66 -8.56 -1.71 21.51
CA MET A 66 -9.72 -1.61 22.41
C MET A 66 -10.96 -1.02 21.73
N HIS A 67 -10.76 -0.20 20.70
CA HIS A 67 -11.82 0.66 20.15
C HIS A 67 -12.18 0.34 18.70
N THR A 68 -11.64 -0.77 18.17
CA THR A 68 -11.97 -1.27 16.84
C THR A 68 -12.40 -2.72 16.92
N LYS A 69 -13.14 -3.18 15.90
CA LYS A 69 -13.38 -4.59 15.64
C LYS A 69 -12.58 -5.04 14.42
N GLN A 70 -12.16 -6.29 14.45
CA GLN A 70 -11.57 -6.98 13.31
C GLN A 70 -12.65 -7.76 12.55
N GLU A 71 -12.63 -7.69 11.24
CA GLU A 71 -13.51 -8.47 10.35
C GLU A 71 -12.68 -9.04 9.20
N VAL A 72 -13.11 -10.17 8.62
CA VAL A 72 -12.42 -10.72 7.45
C VAL A 72 -12.45 -9.68 6.32
N THR A 73 -11.29 -9.45 5.71
CA THR A 73 -11.15 -8.49 4.63
C THR A 73 -11.82 -9.03 3.36
N ASP A 74 -12.63 -8.16 2.77
CA ASP A 74 -13.23 -8.28 1.45
C ASP A 74 -12.65 -7.25 0.47
N CYS A 75 -11.63 -6.52 0.92
CA CYS A 75 -11.03 -5.37 0.26
C CYS A 75 -9.69 -5.78 -0.36
N TYR A 76 -9.73 -6.62 -1.38
CA TYR A 76 -8.59 -7.01 -2.19
C TYR A 76 -9.02 -7.20 -3.64
N GLY A 77 -8.11 -6.98 -4.58
CA GLY A 77 -8.46 -7.03 -6.00
C GLY A 77 -7.34 -6.54 -6.90
N ILE A 78 -7.72 -6.07 -8.09
CA ILE A 78 -6.81 -5.46 -9.07
C ILE A 78 -7.20 -4.00 -9.23
N LEU A 79 -6.24 -3.07 -9.21
CA LEU A 79 -6.51 -1.67 -9.54
C LEU A 79 -6.62 -1.51 -11.07
N HIS A 80 -7.79 -1.10 -11.55
CA HIS A 80 -8.18 -1.13 -12.98
C HIS A 80 -7.21 -0.41 -13.94
N GLN A 81 -6.50 0.64 -13.50
CA GLN A 81 -5.58 1.39 -14.36
C GLN A 81 -4.18 0.79 -14.42
N SER A 82 -3.76 0.06 -13.40
CA SER A 82 -2.39 -0.41 -13.24
C SER A 82 -2.25 -1.92 -13.46
N THR A 83 -3.36 -2.65 -13.44
CA THR A 83 -3.41 -4.13 -13.36
C THR A 83 -2.73 -4.72 -12.12
N SER A 84 -2.37 -3.87 -11.16
CA SER A 84 -1.65 -4.22 -9.94
C SER A 84 -2.59 -4.81 -8.89
N PRO A 85 -2.20 -5.90 -8.20
CA PRO A 85 -2.96 -6.41 -7.09
C PRO A 85 -2.89 -5.47 -5.88
N TYR A 86 -3.97 -5.44 -5.11
CA TYR A 86 -4.00 -4.77 -3.82
C TYR A 86 -4.64 -5.64 -2.73
N LEU A 87 -4.21 -5.43 -1.49
CA LEU A 87 -4.74 -6.08 -0.29
C LEU A 87 -4.87 -5.07 0.85
N ARG A 88 -6.08 -4.91 1.39
CA ARG A 88 -6.31 -4.26 2.69
C ARG A 88 -6.18 -5.29 3.80
N CYS A 89 -5.34 -5.00 4.78
CA CYS A 89 -5.05 -5.87 5.92
C CYS A 89 -5.04 -5.08 7.24
N ASP A 90 -5.15 -5.79 8.35
CA ASP A 90 -5.10 -5.25 9.71
C ASP A 90 -3.69 -4.72 10.02
N VAL A 91 -3.57 -3.64 10.79
CA VAL A 91 -2.27 -3.13 11.25
C VAL A 91 -1.46 -4.14 12.07
N GLU A 92 -2.12 -5.12 12.70
CA GLU A 92 -1.50 -6.21 13.46
C GLU A 92 -1.39 -7.53 12.67
N THR A 93 -1.58 -7.48 11.35
CA THR A 93 -1.41 -8.64 10.46
C THR A 93 -0.02 -9.24 10.62
N ASP A 94 0.06 -10.58 10.63
CA ASP A 94 1.33 -11.30 10.59
C ASP A 94 2.11 -10.97 9.30
N LEU A 95 3.29 -10.38 9.47
CA LEU A 95 4.14 -9.93 8.39
C LEU A 95 4.71 -11.10 7.57
N GLU A 96 4.85 -12.30 8.17
CA GLU A 96 5.24 -13.51 7.43
C GLU A 96 4.15 -13.92 6.43
N GLN A 97 2.89 -13.81 6.85
CA GLN A 97 1.73 -14.04 5.98
C GLN A 97 1.70 -13.06 4.80
N LEU A 98 2.07 -11.79 5.02
CA LEU A 98 2.20 -10.80 3.93
C LEU A 98 3.37 -11.12 3.00
N CYS A 99 4.51 -11.60 3.50
CA CYS A 99 5.62 -12.07 2.66
C CYS A 99 5.19 -13.25 1.78
N PHE A 100 4.42 -14.19 2.33
CA PHE A 100 3.83 -15.29 1.56
C PHE A 100 2.89 -14.79 0.46
N VAL A 101 2.15 -13.70 0.70
CA VAL A 101 1.33 -13.08 -0.36
C VAL A 101 2.20 -12.56 -1.49
N LEU A 102 3.24 -11.76 -1.19
CA LEU A 102 4.11 -11.19 -2.22
C LEU A 102 4.76 -12.27 -3.09
N LEU A 103 5.42 -13.23 -2.46
CA LEU A 103 6.23 -14.23 -3.17
C LEU A 103 5.41 -15.41 -3.68
N GLY A 104 4.50 -15.94 -2.86
CA GLY A 104 3.77 -17.17 -3.16
C GLY A 104 2.45 -16.96 -3.89
N VAL A 105 1.73 -15.87 -3.58
CA VAL A 105 0.38 -15.61 -4.12
C VAL A 105 0.43 -14.68 -5.33
N TRP A 106 1.20 -13.61 -5.25
CA TRP A 106 1.41 -12.66 -6.35
C TRP A 106 2.57 -13.04 -7.26
N GLY A 107 3.42 -13.98 -6.84
CA GLY A 107 4.47 -14.55 -7.69
C GLY A 107 5.61 -13.57 -7.97
N MET A 108 5.85 -12.62 -7.06
CA MET A 108 6.93 -11.65 -7.22
C MET A 108 8.30 -12.33 -7.17
N ALA A 109 9.22 -11.84 -7.99
CA ALA A 109 10.62 -12.26 -7.93
C ALA A 109 11.23 -11.84 -6.58
N ILE A 110 12.12 -12.69 -6.05
CA ILE A 110 12.88 -12.38 -4.85
C ILE A 110 13.83 -11.21 -5.18
N PRO A 111 13.81 -10.11 -4.41
CA PRO A 111 14.60 -8.95 -4.75
C PRO A 111 16.08 -9.16 -4.43
N GLY A 112 16.96 -8.60 -5.27
CA GLY A 112 18.37 -8.47 -4.91
C GLY A 112 18.63 -7.33 -3.91
N LEU A 113 17.72 -6.35 -3.83
CA LEU A 113 17.80 -5.18 -2.97
C LEU A 113 16.42 -4.71 -2.48
N ILE A 114 16.29 -4.28 -1.22
CA ILE A 114 15.09 -3.59 -0.74
C ILE A 114 15.41 -2.11 -0.46
N MET A 115 14.77 -1.22 -1.20
CA MET A 115 14.89 0.22 -1.04
C MET A 115 13.61 0.77 -0.44
N ARG A 116 13.65 1.21 0.82
CA ARG A 116 12.52 1.95 1.41
C ARG A 116 12.73 3.43 1.17
N MET A 117 11.84 4.04 0.39
CA MET A 117 11.92 5.45 0.04
C MET A 117 10.81 6.23 0.75
N ILE A 118 11.22 7.28 1.46
CA ILE A 118 10.30 8.16 2.21
C ILE A 118 10.75 9.59 1.96
N GLY A 119 9.81 10.43 1.58
CA GLY A 119 10.13 11.83 1.34
C GLY A 119 8.97 12.55 0.69
N ASP A 120 8.87 13.81 1.04
CA ASP A 120 8.10 14.78 0.29
C ASP A 120 9.08 15.52 -0.63
N ILE A 121 8.61 15.86 -1.82
CA ILE A 121 9.36 16.60 -2.82
C ILE A 121 8.80 18.02 -2.80
N ASP A 122 9.68 19.02 -2.76
CA ASP A 122 9.23 20.40 -2.85
C ASP A 122 8.44 20.66 -4.14
N THR A 123 7.48 21.58 -4.06
CA THR A 123 6.64 22.08 -5.15
C THR A 123 7.41 22.67 -6.34
N THR A 124 8.68 23.04 -6.13
CA THR A 124 9.56 23.64 -7.15
C THR A 124 10.87 22.89 -7.34
N PRO A 125 10.83 21.58 -7.65
CA PRO A 125 12.06 20.84 -7.83
C PRO A 125 12.81 21.38 -9.05
N ASN A 126 14.12 21.54 -8.93
CA ASN A 126 14.95 21.83 -10.09
C ASN A 126 14.86 20.63 -11.04
N ILE A 127 14.32 20.83 -12.24
CA ILE A 127 14.13 19.79 -13.28
C ILE A 127 15.38 18.92 -13.48
N LYS A 128 16.59 19.49 -13.32
CA LYS A 128 17.83 18.73 -13.43
C LYS A 128 18.00 17.72 -12.28
N ILE A 129 17.73 18.15 -11.04
CA ILE A 129 17.82 17.32 -9.84
C ILE A 129 16.78 16.18 -9.91
N GLU A 130 15.56 16.52 -10.31
CA GLU A 130 14.48 15.54 -10.50
C GLU A 130 14.85 14.46 -11.52
N LYS A 131 15.39 14.87 -12.69
CA LYS A 131 15.86 13.92 -13.72
C LYS A 131 17.01 13.05 -13.25
N GLU A 132 18.01 13.63 -12.58
CA GLU A 132 19.14 12.88 -12.03
C GLU A 132 18.66 11.87 -10.98
N LEU A 133 17.69 12.26 -10.16
CA LEU A 133 17.08 11.39 -9.17
C LEU A 133 16.31 10.24 -9.81
N LEU A 134 15.39 10.53 -10.74
CA LEU A 134 14.65 9.52 -11.50
C LEU A 134 15.59 8.50 -12.15
N GLN A 135 16.65 8.97 -12.81
CA GLN A 135 17.65 8.11 -13.42
C GLN A 135 18.37 7.25 -12.38
N SER A 136 18.81 7.84 -11.26
CA SER A 136 19.52 7.10 -10.21
C SER A 136 18.67 6.00 -9.57
N ILE A 137 17.37 6.26 -9.34
CA ILE A 137 16.41 5.29 -8.83
C ILE A 137 16.24 4.16 -9.86
N SER A 138 16.02 4.51 -11.12
CA SER A 138 15.88 3.57 -12.23
C SER A 138 17.10 2.65 -12.34
N ASP A 139 18.31 3.22 -12.37
CA ASP A 139 19.55 2.46 -12.53
C ASP A 139 19.79 1.51 -11.36
N ALA A 140 19.59 1.97 -10.12
CA ALA A 140 19.74 1.15 -8.92
C ALA A 140 18.73 0.00 -8.88
N ALA A 141 17.48 0.27 -9.28
CA ALA A 141 16.41 -0.71 -9.28
C ALA A 141 16.63 -1.81 -10.32
N VAL A 142 16.99 -1.43 -11.55
CA VAL A 142 17.29 -2.35 -12.66
C VAL A 142 18.54 -3.16 -12.37
N ALA A 143 19.60 -2.56 -11.85
CA ALA A 143 20.86 -3.25 -11.61
C ALA A 143 20.77 -4.32 -10.50
N SER A 144 19.78 -4.21 -9.61
CA SER A 144 19.68 -5.04 -8.41
C SER A 144 18.39 -5.85 -8.32
N ASP A 145 17.55 -5.85 -9.36
CA ASP A 145 16.19 -6.42 -9.33
C ASP A 145 15.46 -6.03 -8.03
N ALA A 146 15.40 -4.73 -7.76
CA ALA A 146 15.05 -4.23 -6.43
C ALA A 146 13.54 -4.28 -6.14
N TRP A 147 13.17 -4.34 -4.85
CA TRP A 147 11.87 -3.90 -4.38
C TRP A 147 11.98 -2.47 -3.84
N ILE A 148 11.30 -1.53 -4.48
CA ILE A 148 11.15 -0.16 -4.02
C ILE A 148 9.87 -0.07 -3.19
N ILE A 149 9.97 0.32 -1.92
CA ILE A 149 8.84 0.42 -0.99
C ILE A 149 8.58 1.88 -0.66
N THR A 150 7.37 2.35 -0.94
CA THR A 150 6.91 3.73 -0.66
C THR A 150 5.59 3.71 0.14
N ASN A 151 5.01 4.88 0.42
CA ASN A 151 3.66 4.96 1.01
C ASN A 151 2.52 4.91 -0.04
N GLY A 152 2.84 5.03 -1.33
CA GLY A 152 1.89 5.00 -2.44
C GLY A 152 1.04 6.26 -2.62
N TYR A 153 1.27 7.34 -1.86
CA TYR A 153 0.50 8.58 -1.97
C TYR A 153 1.11 9.52 -3.00
N LYS A 154 0.32 10.10 -3.90
CA LYS A 154 0.82 10.86 -5.05
C LYS A 154 1.29 12.29 -4.74
N GLU A 155 0.63 13.00 -3.83
CA GLU A 155 0.81 14.46 -3.71
C GLU A 155 2.22 14.83 -3.20
N GLU A 156 3.04 15.43 -4.08
CA GLU A 156 4.36 16.00 -3.78
C GLU A 156 5.26 15.03 -3.00
N SER A 157 5.30 13.77 -3.45
CA SER A 157 5.95 12.70 -2.70
C SER A 157 6.90 11.87 -3.56
N ILE A 158 7.86 11.23 -2.89
CA ILE A 158 8.77 10.26 -3.51
C ILE A 158 8.03 9.12 -4.24
N SER A 159 6.79 8.82 -3.85
CA SER A 159 5.97 7.83 -4.52
C SER A 159 5.61 8.25 -5.95
N GLU A 160 5.39 9.54 -6.21
CA GLU A 160 5.11 10.04 -7.57
C GLU A 160 6.31 9.81 -8.51
N LEU A 161 7.53 10.10 -8.04
CA LEU A 161 8.74 9.83 -8.82
C LEU A 161 8.98 8.34 -9.05
N VAL A 162 8.75 7.50 -8.04
CA VAL A 162 8.85 6.04 -8.21
C VAL A 162 7.83 5.56 -9.25
N GLY A 163 6.61 6.09 -9.21
CA GLY A 163 5.59 5.83 -10.23
C GLY A 163 6.02 6.26 -11.64
N GLU A 164 6.69 7.40 -11.77
CA GLU A 164 7.26 7.84 -13.05
C GLU A 164 8.38 6.93 -13.54
N VAL A 165 9.29 6.48 -12.66
CA VAL A 165 10.33 5.49 -12.98
C VAL A 165 9.69 4.20 -13.52
N MET A 166 8.66 3.69 -12.83
CA MET A 166 7.96 2.48 -13.24
C MET A 166 7.34 2.63 -14.63
N TYR A 167 6.59 3.73 -14.85
CA TYR A 167 5.96 4.02 -16.14
C TYR A 167 7.00 4.10 -17.27
N ASN A 168 8.07 4.87 -17.07
CA ASN A 168 9.12 5.05 -18.06
C ASN A 168 9.85 3.73 -18.39
N CYS A 169 10.13 2.90 -17.37
CA CYS A 169 10.78 1.61 -17.59
C CYS A 169 9.88 0.63 -18.34
N GLN A 170 8.59 0.55 -18.00
CA GLN A 170 7.61 -0.31 -18.69
C GLN A 170 7.37 0.12 -20.15
N MET A 171 7.37 1.43 -20.42
CA MET A 171 7.25 1.94 -21.79
C MET A 171 8.48 1.65 -22.64
N ASN A 172 9.68 1.69 -22.04
CA ASN A 172 10.95 1.55 -22.77
C ASN A 172 11.47 0.11 -22.84
N ASN A 173 11.05 -0.77 -21.92
CA ASN A 173 11.54 -2.14 -21.82
C ASN A 173 10.39 -3.11 -21.51
N SER A 174 10.24 -4.15 -22.32
CA SER A 174 9.19 -5.17 -22.14
C SER A 174 9.45 -6.11 -20.96
N HIS A 175 10.66 -6.11 -20.39
CA HIS A 175 11.04 -6.98 -19.27
C HIS A 175 11.73 -6.17 -18.18
N ILE A 176 10.93 -5.76 -17.19
CA ILE A 176 11.43 -5.24 -15.90
C ILE A 176 11.26 -6.34 -14.85
N ASN A 177 12.27 -6.52 -14.00
CA ASN A 177 12.29 -7.54 -12.93
C ASN A 177 12.26 -6.94 -11.52
N PHE A 178 12.19 -5.61 -11.41
CA PHE A 178 12.08 -4.89 -10.15
C PHE A 178 10.61 -4.50 -9.89
N SER A 179 10.25 -4.31 -8.62
CA SER A 179 8.88 -4.02 -8.18
C SER A 179 8.81 -2.71 -7.41
N ALA A 180 7.71 -1.97 -7.56
CA ALA A 180 7.36 -0.84 -6.73
C ALA A 180 6.14 -1.20 -5.87
N ILE A 181 6.35 -1.33 -4.56
CA ILE A 181 5.35 -1.76 -3.58
C ILE A 181 4.89 -0.55 -2.77
N ALA A 182 3.62 -0.21 -2.88
CA ALA A 182 3.00 0.79 -2.01
C ALA A 182 2.57 0.13 -0.70
N VAL A 183 3.12 0.59 0.43
CA VAL A 183 2.74 0.17 1.78
C VAL A 183 2.19 1.39 2.52
N GLY A 184 0.88 1.57 2.48
CA GLY A 184 0.20 2.76 2.99
C GLY A 184 -0.93 2.44 3.95
N LYS A 185 -1.36 3.44 4.71
CA LYS A 185 -2.54 3.40 5.56
C LYS A 185 -3.82 3.52 4.74
N TRP A 186 -4.73 2.57 4.89
CA TRP A 186 -6.02 2.53 4.20
C TRP A 186 -6.83 3.83 4.34
N GLY A 187 -6.99 4.30 5.58
CA GLY A 187 -7.81 5.48 5.88
C GLY A 187 -7.20 6.81 5.40
N ASN A 188 -5.97 6.82 4.89
CA ASN A 188 -5.38 8.01 4.28
C ASN A 188 -5.64 8.11 2.78
N ILE A 189 -6.13 7.04 2.15
CA ILE A 189 -6.41 6.98 0.72
C ILE A 189 -7.72 7.69 0.42
N HIS A 190 -7.66 8.66 -0.47
CA HIS A 190 -8.83 9.38 -0.96
C HIS A 190 -9.79 8.42 -1.69
N ASN A 191 -11.06 8.41 -1.27
CA ASN A 191 -12.10 7.48 -1.71
C ASN A 191 -11.79 5.99 -1.49
N CYS A 192 -11.10 5.64 -0.40
CA CYS A 192 -10.84 4.24 -0.05
C CYS A 192 -12.11 3.36 -0.07
N HIS A 193 -13.29 3.90 0.28
CA HIS A 193 -14.57 3.20 0.19
C HIS A 193 -14.90 2.66 -1.22
N LYS A 194 -14.38 3.26 -2.29
CA LYS A 194 -14.58 2.76 -3.67
C LYS A 194 -13.81 1.48 -3.93
N LEU A 195 -12.80 1.18 -3.12
CA LEU A 195 -12.02 -0.06 -3.14
C LEU A 195 -12.65 -1.14 -2.23
N GLU A 196 -13.70 -0.81 -1.48
CA GLU A 196 -14.47 -1.74 -0.63
C GLU A 196 -15.50 -2.49 -1.47
N GLN A 197 -15.05 -3.48 -2.24
CA GLN A 197 -15.86 -4.54 -2.86
C GLN A 197 -14.96 -5.49 -3.65
N ARG A 198 -15.35 -6.78 -3.73
CA ARG A 198 -14.59 -7.86 -4.40
C ARG A 198 -14.49 -7.75 -5.93
N ASN A 199 -15.16 -6.77 -6.56
CA ASN A 199 -15.29 -6.67 -8.02
C ASN A 199 -14.95 -5.27 -8.54
N HIS A 200 -13.72 -5.10 -9.06
CA HIS A 200 -13.26 -3.88 -9.73
C HIS A 200 -13.14 -4.09 -11.23
N ASN A 201 -14.28 -4.09 -11.93
CA ASN A 201 -14.30 -3.61 -13.33
C ASN A 201 -14.77 -2.16 -13.40
N THR A 202 -14.98 -1.50 -12.26
CA THR A 202 -15.38 -0.09 -12.22
C THR A 202 -14.13 0.78 -12.30
N PRO A 203 -14.00 1.65 -13.31
CA PRO A 203 -12.94 2.65 -13.34
C PRO A 203 -12.97 3.42 -12.02
N LEU A 204 -11.81 3.59 -11.38
CA LEU A 204 -11.66 4.53 -10.27
C LEU A 204 -11.86 5.94 -10.83
N THR A 205 -13.11 6.36 -11.02
CA THR A 205 -13.43 7.74 -11.36
C THR A 205 -13.15 8.54 -10.09
N ILE A 206 -12.00 9.21 -10.10
CA ILE A 206 -11.52 10.10 -9.05
C ILE A 206 -12.47 11.30 -9.01
N GLN A 207 -13.50 11.22 -8.17
CA GLN A 207 -14.34 12.35 -7.77
C GLN A 207 -14.33 12.44 -6.25
N LYS A 208 -14.34 13.68 -5.72
CA LYS A 208 -14.07 14.03 -4.32
C LYS A 208 -14.83 13.19 -3.28
N GLY A 209 -14.13 12.68 -2.27
CA GLY A 209 -14.68 12.06 -1.05
C GLY A 209 -13.66 11.99 0.11
N HIS A 210 -13.85 11.09 1.08
CA HIS A 210 -13.03 10.98 2.30
C HIS A 210 -11.60 10.47 2.05
N GLY A 211 -10.62 10.92 2.85
CA GLY A 211 -9.20 10.57 2.72
C GLY A 211 -8.35 11.74 2.21
N ARG A 212 -7.14 11.91 2.78
CA ARG A 212 -6.23 13.02 2.48
C ARG A 212 -5.51 12.92 1.15
N TYR A 213 -5.04 11.74 0.74
CA TYR A 213 -4.09 11.63 -0.36
C TYR A 213 -4.61 10.82 -1.54
N LYS A 214 -4.31 11.28 -2.75
CA LYS A 214 -4.50 10.48 -3.96
C LYS A 214 -3.52 9.31 -3.98
N LEU A 215 -3.97 8.17 -4.50
CA LEU A 215 -3.10 7.01 -4.72
C LEU A 215 -2.29 7.21 -6.01
N GLU A 216 -1.00 6.88 -5.97
CA GLU A 216 -0.13 6.77 -7.13
C GLU A 216 -0.39 5.40 -7.80
N LEU A 217 -0.64 5.40 -9.11
CA LEU A 217 -1.21 4.23 -9.83
C LEU A 217 -0.18 3.45 -10.66
N ASN A 218 1.09 3.86 -10.68
CA ASN A 218 2.13 3.15 -11.44
C ASN A 218 2.95 2.18 -10.58
N HIS A 219 2.59 1.99 -9.30
CA HIS A 219 3.16 0.93 -8.47
C HIS A 219 2.67 -0.46 -8.93
N THR A 220 3.52 -1.47 -8.77
CA THR A 220 3.22 -2.84 -9.20
C THR A 220 2.39 -3.62 -8.20
N GLU A 221 2.50 -3.30 -6.90
CA GLU A 221 1.73 -3.95 -5.84
C GLU A 221 1.34 -2.97 -4.73
N TYR A 222 0.21 -3.24 -4.06
CA TYR A 222 -0.35 -2.37 -3.02
C TYR A 222 -0.75 -3.16 -1.77
N ILE A 223 -0.13 -2.86 -0.63
CA ILE A 223 -0.53 -3.32 0.69
C ILE A 223 -1.06 -2.12 1.46
N PHE A 224 -2.32 -2.19 1.89
CA PHE A 224 -2.94 -1.17 2.71
C PHE A 224 -3.20 -1.68 4.12
N PHE A 225 -2.45 -1.18 5.09
CA PHE A 225 -2.70 -1.53 6.48
C PHE A 225 -3.81 -0.66 7.07
N ASP A 226 -4.54 -1.21 8.03
CA ASP A 226 -5.74 -0.61 8.57
C ASP A 226 -5.77 -0.76 10.09
N ASP A 227 -5.67 0.39 10.78
CA ASP A 227 -5.81 0.48 12.23
C ASP A 227 -7.19 0.99 12.66
N GLY A 228 -8.10 1.23 11.72
CA GLY A 228 -9.44 1.74 11.97
C GLY A 228 -9.56 3.26 12.08
N THR A 229 -8.54 4.04 11.70
CA THR A 229 -8.64 5.51 11.60
C THR A 229 -8.43 6.03 10.18
N CYS A 230 -9.06 7.15 9.83
CA CYS A 230 -8.76 7.91 8.61
C CYS A 230 -8.02 9.21 8.94
N ASP A 231 -7.44 9.85 7.92
CA ASP A 231 -6.84 11.18 8.01
C ASP A 231 -5.90 11.41 9.21
N SER A 232 -5.17 10.38 9.60
CA SER A 232 -4.21 10.39 10.72
C SER A 232 -2.77 10.20 10.21
N LEU A 233 -1.79 10.74 10.91
CA LEU A 233 -0.38 10.62 10.51
C LEU A 233 0.01 9.14 10.37
N ASP A 234 0.60 8.80 9.22
CA ASP A 234 1.24 7.51 9.03
C ASP A 234 2.66 7.60 9.62
N THR A 235 2.91 6.87 10.71
CA THR A 235 4.23 6.86 11.37
C THR A 235 5.25 6.03 10.60
N GLY A 236 4.82 5.27 9.58
CA GLY A 236 5.67 4.36 8.82
C GLY A 236 6.20 3.18 9.63
N GLU A 237 5.66 2.93 10.83
CA GLU A 237 6.09 1.83 11.70
C GLU A 237 5.75 0.47 11.07
N PHE A 238 4.53 0.32 10.55
CA PHE A 238 4.10 -0.89 9.85
C PHE A 238 5.04 -1.21 8.69
N ALA A 239 5.29 -0.24 7.80
CA ALA A 239 6.19 -0.39 6.67
C ALA A 239 7.63 -0.72 7.11
N SER A 240 8.10 -0.12 8.21
CA SER A 240 9.44 -0.39 8.77
C SER A 240 9.57 -1.82 9.29
N ASN A 241 8.56 -2.31 10.01
CA ASN A 241 8.52 -3.69 10.50
C ASN A 241 8.39 -4.68 9.34
N PHE A 242 7.59 -4.35 8.33
CA PHE A 242 7.46 -5.14 7.11
C PHE A 242 8.79 -5.29 6.38
N VAL A 243 9.53 -4.20 6.16
CA VAL A 243 10.87 -4.24 5.54
C VAL A 243 11.84 -5.09 6.37
N ARG A 244 11.81 -4.98 7.70
CA ARG A 244 12.63 -5.83 8.59
C ARG A 244 12.28 -7.30 8.45
N GLN A 245 10.99 -7.66 8.37
CA GLN A 245 10.54 -9.04 8.21
C GLN A 245 10.99 -9.65 6.88
N ILE A 246 10.84 -8.94 5.77
CA ILE A 246 11.32 -9.44 4.47
C ILE A 246 12.85 -9.65 4.54
N SER A 247 13.55 -8.73 5.20
CA SER A 247 15.00 -8.78 5.33
C SER A 247 15.51 -9.92 6.23
N SER A 248 14.75 -10.33 7.24
CA SER A 248 15.08 -11.45 8.12
C SER A 248 14.71 -12.79 7.51
N GLY A 249 13.55 -12.90 6.85
CA GLY A 249 13.09 -14.12 6.19
C GLY A 249 14.04 -14.61 5.09
N ALA A 250 14.65 -13.68 4.35
CA ALA A 250 15.67 -14.00 3.35
C ALA A 250 16.98 -14.61 3.91
N ARG A 251 17.20 -14.55 5.23
CA ARG A 251 18.36 -15.17 5.88
C ARG A 251 18.11 -16.62 6.32
N GLY A 252 16.86 -17.09 6.32
CA GLY A 252 16.45 -18.35 6.94
C GLY A 252 16.65 -19.61 6.10
N ASP A 253 16.36 -19.56 4.79
CA ASP A 253 16.19 -20.79 3.99
C ASP A 253 16.82 -20.76 2.58
N LEU A 254 17.67 -19.78 2.27
CA LEU A 254 18.39 -19.72 0.99
C LEU A 254 19.88 -20.03 1.20
N THR A 255 20.40 -20.92 0.35
CA THR A 255 21.78 -21.44 0.32
C THR A 255 22.86 -20.42 0.65
N PRO A 256 23.99 -20.82 1.26
CA PRO A 256 25.08 -19.92 1.64
C PRO A 256 25.80 -19.39 0.39
N GLY A 257 25.27 -18.31 -0.18
CA GLY A 257 25.83 -17.63 -1.32
C GLY A 257 24.83 -16.62 -1.87
N PHE A 258 25.02 -15.34 -1.53
CA PHE A 258 24.21 -14.19 -1.93
C PHE A 258 22.81 -14.21 -1.25
N ILE A 259 22.46 -13.27 -0.36
CA ILE A 259 22.13 -11.88 -0.67
C ILE A 259 22.34 -11.05 0.62
N LEU A 260 23.23 -10.05 0.55
CA LEU A 260 23.20 -8.93 1.49
C LEU A 260 22.01 -8.06 1.10
N LEU A 261 20.86 -8.24 1.76
CA LEU A 261 19.76 -7.27 1.67
C LEU A 261 20.25 -5.96 2.31
N LEU A 262 20.82 -5.09 1.48
CA LEU A 262 21.17 -3.74 1.87
C LEU A 262 19.87 -2.95 2.04
N ILE A 263 19.42 -2.84 3.29
CA ILE A 263 18.27 -1.99 3.61
C ILE A 263 18.75 -0.55 3.59
N HIS A 264 18.49 0.15 2.49
CA HIS A 264 18.59 1.61 2.47
C HIS A 264 17.21 2.18 2.73
N THR A 265 17.02 2.76 3.93
CA THR A 265 15.98 3.77 4.09
C THR A 265 16.55 5.05 3.54
N ILE A 266 16.09 5.43 2.34
CA ILE A 266 16.52 6.65 1.67
C ILE A 266 15.51 7.72 2.07
N TYR A 267 15.98 8.66 2.91
CA TYR A 267 15.25 9.88 3.21
C TYR A 267 15.54 10.89 2.11
N CYS A 268 14.56 11.15 1.26
CA CYS A 268 14.61 12.19 0.26
C CYS A 268 13.95 13.44 0.84
N SER A 269 14.72 14.50 1.07
CA SER A 269 14.17 15.82 1.37
C SER A 269 14.83 16.81 0.43
N PHE A 270 14.08 17.25 -0.56
CA PHE A 270 14.49 18.31 -1.47
C PHE A 270 13.89 19.60 -0.90
N LYS A 271 14.75 20.48 -0.40
CA LYS A 271 14.40 21.85 0.00
C LYS A 271 14.97 22.83 -1.01
#